data_AF-A0A5A9X562-F1
#
_entry.id   AF-A0A5A9X562-F1
#
_cell.length_a   1.000
_cell.length_b   1.000
_cell.length_c   1.000
_cell.angle_alpha   90.00
_cell.angle_beta   90.00
_cell.angle_gamma   90.00
#
_symmetry.space_group_name_H-M   'P 1'
#
loop_
_entity.id
_entity.type
_entity.pdbx_description
1 polymer ?
#
loop_
_entity_poly.entity_id
_entity_poly.type
_entity_poly.pdbx_seq_one_letter_code
_entity_poly.pdbx_strand_id
1 'polypeptide(L)'
;MATMLLCLALMAGCATLERHDTAPTAQGRTQGYLPSKQLPDMVALLPPPPATGSTAFALDQEISRASFPLRDSARWALAIQDADLSFPAAAESFSCALNARITEQDTPRLFRLLRRTLADAGNAVSRPKDTYKRPRPFMVNGERICTPDYEQRLRTSGSYPSGHTTAGWTWALILSEIAPERADAVLVRGRAFGQSRIVCNVHWLSDVNEGRTVAAAVVARLHADPSFRADVEAARTELAAARAKGLLPARDCRTEAEALAPAAAPQPTGK
;
A
#
# COMPACT_ATOMS: atom_id res chain seq x y z
N MET A 1 -44.19 65.10 -10.96
CA MET A 1 -43.32 64.32 -11.86
C MET A 1 -42.67 63.24 -11.02
N ALA A 2 -43.01 61.98 -11.30
CA ALA A 2 -42.70 60.84 -10.44
C ALA A 2 -41.22 60.42 -10.57
N THR A 3 -40.54 60.31 -9.43
CA THR A 3 -39.15 59.87 -9.32
C THR A 3 -39.10 58.35 -9.34
N MET A 4 -38.47 57.79 -10.36
CA MET A 4 -38.27 56.35 -10.56
C MET A 4 -36.97 55.93 -9.84
N LEU A 5 -37.08 55.21 -8.72
CA LEU A 5 -35.92 54.59 -8.04
C LEU A 5 -35.68 53.20 -8.66
N LEU A 6 -34.50 53.04 -9.29
CA LEU A 6 -34.02 51.78 -9.83
C LEU A 6 -33.15 51.08 -8.76
N CYS A 7 -33.70 50.06 -8.09
CA CYS A 7 -32.93 49.21 -7.18
C CYS A 7 -32.14 48.15 -7.98
N LEU A 8 -30.82 48.30 -8.07
CA LEU A 8 -29.92 47.22 -8.47
C LEU A 8 -29.72 46.26 -7.29
N ALA A 9 -30.22 45.03 -7.41
CA ALA A 9 -29.92 43.95 -6.48
C ALA A 9 -28.59 43.28 -6.88
N LEU A 10 -27.55 43.47 -6.07
CA LEU A 10 -26.30 42.71 -6.14
C LEU A 10 -26.55 41.30 -5.57
N MET A 11 -26.58 40.29 -6.45
CA MET A 11 -26.56 38.88 -6.04
C MET A 11 -25.12 38.47 -5.71
N ALA A 12 -24.76 38.52 -4.43
CA ALA A 12 -23.54 37.89 -3.92
C ALA A 12 -23.75 36.36 -3.90
N GLY A 13 -23.21 35.67 -4.90
CA GLY A 13 -23.18 34.21 -4.94
C GLY A 13 -22.22 33.66 -3.90
N CYS A 14 -22.74 33.26 -2.73
CA CYS A 14 -22.00 32.39 -1.81
C CYS A 14 -21.88 31.00 -2.46
N ALA A 15 -20.72 30.71 -3.05
CA ALA A 15 -20.36 29.35 -3.40
C ALA A 15 -20.12 28.58 -2.09
N THR A 16 -21.14 27.85 -1.63
CA THR A 16 -20.99 26.87 -0.56
C THR A 16 -20.09 25.75 -1.07
N LEU A 17 -18.85 25.73 -0.57
CA LEU A 17 -17.95 24.60 -0.72
C LEU A 17 -18.62 23.40 -0.03
N GLU A 18 -19.22 22.48 -0.78
CA GLU A 18 -19.77 21.25 -0.23
C GLU A 18 -18.63 20.47 0.43
N ARG A 19 -18.64 20.48 1.75
CA ARG A 19 -17.76 19.66 2.57
C ARG A 19 -18.23 18.23 2.41
N HIS A 20 -17.59 17.47 1.53
CA HIS A 20 -17.71 16.02 1.54
C HIS A 20 -17.01 15.47 2.79
N ASP A 21 -17.66 15.63 3.94
CA ASP A 21 -17.37 14.83 5.11
C ASP A 21 -17.86 13.42 4.80
N THR A 22 -16.93 12.54 4.40
CA THR A 22 -17.19 11.11 4.30
C THR A 22 -17.47 10.59 5.71
N ALA A 23 -18.75 10.55 6.09
CA ALA A 23 -19.19 9.88 7.30
C ALA A 23 -18.71 8.41 7.29
N PRO A 24 -18.28 7.85 8.43
CA PRO A 24 -17.99 6.43 8.53
C PRO A 24 -19.24 5.64 8.11
N THR A 25 -19.10 4.75 7.14
CA THR A 25 -20.17 3.77 6.89
C THR A 25 -20.35 2.90 8.13
N ALA A 26 -21.59 2.45 8.38
CA ALA A 26 -22.05 1.77 9.59
C ALA A 26 -21.35 0.44 9.95
N GLN A 27 -20.21 0.12 9.32
CA GLN A 27 -19.46 -1.13 9.50
C GLN A 27 -17.96 -0.93 9.79
N GLY A 28 -17.51 0.30 10.10
CA GLY A 28 -16.12 0.56 10.48
C GLY A 28 -15.08 0.38 9.35
N ARG A 29 -15.50 -0.03 8.15
CA ARG A 29 -14.64 -0.12 6.94
C ARG A 29 -14.56 1.25 6.26
N THR A 30 -13.34 1.70 6.02
CA THR A 30 -13.09 2.92 5.26
C THR A 30 -13.49 2.72 3.80
N GLN A 31 -14.25 3.68 3.26
CA GLN A 31 -14.57 3.72 1.84
C GLN A 31 -13.39 4.29 1.05
N GLY A 32 -13.04 3.64 -0.06
CA GLY A 32 -12.05 4.14 -1.00
C GLY A 32 -12.54 5.35 -1.80
N TYR A 33 -11.77 5.74 -2.82
CA TYR A 33 -12.19 6.74 -3.80
C TYR A 33 -13.03 6.12 -4.91
N LEU A 34 -12.73 4.87 -5.29
CA LEU A 34 -13.33 4.22 -6.45
C LEU A 34 -14.49 3.32 -6.02
N PRO A 35 -15.71 3.52 -6.54
CA PRO A 35 -16.77 2.53 -6.41
C PRO A 35 -16.37 1.26 -7.18
N SER A 36 -16.87 0.09 -6.77
CA SER A 36 -16.44 -1.21 -7.33
C SER A 36 -16.50 -1.30 -8.86
N LYS A 37 -17.48 -0.63 -9.49
CA LYS A 37 -17.64 -0.60 -10.96
C LYS A 37 -16.57 0.23 -11.69
N GLN A 38 -15.84 1.08 -10.98
CA GLN A 38 -14.80 1.95 -11.54
C GLN A 38 -13.39 1.41 -11.25
N LEU A 39 -13.25 0.34 -10.47
CA LEU A 39 -11.98 -0.36 -10.32
C LEU A 39 -11.60 -1.02 -11.66
N PRO A 40 -10.32 -0.99 -12.07
CA PRO A 40 -9.92 -1.66 -13.29
C PRO A 40 -10.09 -3.18 -13.18
N ASP A 41 -10.46 -3.84 -14.29
CA ASP A 41 -10.72 -5.28 -14.30
C ASP A 41 -9.43 -6.09 -14.26
N MET A 42 -9.01 -6.46 -13.05
CA MET A 42 -7.78 -7.23 -12.85
C MET A 42 -7.83 -8.66 -13.36
N VAL A 43 -9.01 -9.25 -13.60
CA VAL A 43 -9.08 -10.59 -14.22
C VAL A 43 -8.77 -10.50 -15.71
N ALA A 44 -9.17 -9.41 -16.36
CA ALA A 44 -8.87 -9.18 -17.77
C ALA A 44 -7.42 -8.71 -17.99
N LEU A 45 -6.83 -7.99 -17.03
CA LEU A 45 -5.51 -7.39 -17.17
C LEU A 45 -4.36 -8.31 -16.77
N LEU A 46 -4.54 -9.16 -15.77
CA LEU A 46 -3.45 -10.01 -15.27
C LEU A 46 -3.39 -11.32 -16.05
N PRO A 47 -2.18 -11.87 -16.30
CA PRO A 47 -2.07 -13.24 -16.76
C PRO A 47 -2.56 -14.20 -15.67
N PRO A 48 -2.91 -15.46 -16.01
CA PRO A 48 -3.10 -16.48 -14.99
C PRO A 48 -1.81 -16.68 -14.17
N PRO A 49 -1.89 -17.11 -12.90
CA PRO A 49 -0.71 -17.40 -12.11
C PRO A 49 0.13 -18.52 -12.75
N PRO A 50 1.45 -18.57 -12.49
CA PRO A 50 2.31 -19.65 -12.99
C PRO A 50 1.74 -21.04 -12.68
N ALA A 51 1.58 -21.85 -13.73
CA ALA A 51 1.07 -23.21 -13.61
C ALA A 51 2.07 -24.13 -12.90
N THR A 52 1.58 -25.12 -12.17
CA THR A 52 2.39 -26.18 -11.57
C THR A 52 3.27 -26.85 -12.63
N GLY A 53 4.56 -27.04 -12.34
CA GLY A 53 5.53 -27.63 -13.26
C GLY A 53 6.14 -26.67 -14.29
N SER A 54 5.66 -25.42 -14.38
CA SER A 54 6.28 -24.41 -15.24
C SER A 54 7.60 -23.88 -14.67
N THR A 55 8.47 -23.38 -15.53
CA THR A 55 9.73 -22.69 -15.12
C THR A 55 9.45 -21.45 -14.27
N ALA A 56 8.37 -20.72 -14.56
CA ALA A 56 7.94 -19.59 -13.74
C ALA A 56 7.55 -20.01 -12.32
N PHE A 57 6.87 -21.15 -12.15
CA PHE A 57 6.56 -21.68 -10.82
C PHE A 57 7.81 -22.23 -10.11
N ALA A 58 8.76 -22.82 -10.87
CA ALA A 58 10.05 -23.22 -10.30
C ALA A 58 10.82 -22.02 -9.72
N LEU A 59 10.78 -20.85 -10.40
CA LEU A 59 11.35 -19.60 -9.88
C LEU A 59 10.63 -19.13 -8.60
N ASP A 60 9.30 -19.19 -8.56
CA ASP A 60 8.54 -18.86 -7.34
C ASP A 60 8.99 -19.70 -6.14
N GLN A 61 9.17 -21.02 -6.36
CA GLN A 61 9.62 -21.94 -5.33
C GLN A 61 11.06 -21.67 -4.89
N GLU A 62 11.95 -21.37 -5.83
CA GLU A 62 13.35 -21.05 -5.54
C GLU A 62 13.47 -19.79 -4.67
N ILE A 63 12.77 -18.73 -5.04
CA ILE A 63 12.77 -17.46 -4.29
C ILE A 63 12.12 -17.62 -2.92
N SER A 64 11.07 -18.44 -2.79
CA SER A 64 10.49 -18.80 -1.50
C SER A 64 11.52 -19.49 -0.60
N ARG A 65 12.20 -20.54 -1.09
CA ARG A 65 13.25 -21.26 -0.32
C ARG A 65 14.42 -20.35 0.06
N ALA A 66 14.88 -19.51 -0.85
CA ALA A 66 15.97 -18.56 -0.62
C ALA A 66 15.67 -17.55 0.50
N SER A 67 14.39 -17.34 0.85
CA SER A 67 13.99 -16.47 1.96
C SER A 67 14.09 -17.13 3.34
N PHE A 68 14.19 -18.46 3.42
CA PHE A 68 14.15 -19.18 4.71
C PHE A 68 15.30 -18.83 5.68
N PRO A 69 16.54 -18.58 5.23
CA PRO A 69 17.60 -18.10 6.12
C PRO A 69 17.29 -16.75 6.80
N LEU A 70 16.30 -15.99 6.32
CA LEU A 70 15.90 -14.73 6.94
C LEU A 70 15.00 -14.92 8.15
N ARG A 71 14.52 -16.13 8.44
CA ARG A 71 13.67 -16.40 9.61
C ARG A 71 14.33 -15.97 10.91
N ASP A 72 13.53 -15.43 11.81
CA ASP A 72 13.95 -14.91 13.13
C ASP A 72 15.02 -13.78 13.07
N SER A 73 15.40 -13.30 11.89
CA SER A 73 16.29 -12.14 11.71
C SER A 73 15.55 -10.80 11.84
N ALA A 74 16.30 -9.69 11.83
CA ALA A 74 15.73 -8.34 11.73
C ALA A 74 14.82 -8.18 10.49
N ARG A 75 15.17 -8.82 9.36
CA ARG A 75 14.34 -8.79 8.15
C ARG A 75 13.00 -9.50 8.33
N TRP A 76 12.96 -10.58 9.13
CA TRP A 76 11.73 -11.28 9.48
C TRP A 76 10.88 -10.48 10.47
N ALA A 77 11.50 -9.84 11.46
CA ALA A 77 10.81 -8.93 12.36
C ALA A 77 10.14 -7.77 11.61
N LEU A 78 10.84 -7.15 10.64
CA LEU A 78 10.24 -6.16 9.75
C LEU A 78 9.11 -6.75 8.89
N ALA A 79 9.24 -8.01 8.44
CA ALA A 79 8.20 -8.65 7.65
C ALA A 79 6.91 -8.92 8.45
N ILE A 80 7.03 -9.18 9.76
CA ILE A 80 5.89 -9.27 10.69
C ILE A 80 5.20 -7.91 10.80
N GLN A 81 5.97 -6.83 10.99
CA GLN A 81 5.41 -5.47 11.07
C GLN A 81 4.70 -5.09 9.76
N ASP A 82 5.30 -5.39 8.61
CA ASP A 82 4.71 -5.17 7.27
C ASP A 82 3.46 -6.03 7.01
N ALA A 83 3.21 -7.06 7.83
CA ALA A 83 1.98 -7.86 7.74
C ALA A 83 0.77 -7.13 8.31
N ASP A 84 1.00 -6.15 9.19
CA ASP A 84 -0.05 -5.39 9.84
C ASP A 84 -0.54 -4.24 8.95
N LEU A 85 -1.76 -4.40 8.42
CA LEU A 85 -2.45 -3.35 7.66
C LEU A 85 -3.51 -2.62 8.51
N SER A 86 -3.51 -2.83 9.83
CA SER A 86 -4.37 -2.09 10.74
C SER A 86 -3.82 -0.69 10.98
N PHE A 87 -4.72 0.30 11.05
CA PHE A 87 -4.35 1.67 11.38
C PHE A 87 -4.42 1.83 12.91
N PRO A 88 -3.43 2.49 13.54
CA PRO A 88 -2.44 3.39 12.92
C PRO A 88 -1.16 2.72 12.40
N ALA A 89 -0.82 1.49 12.80
CA ALA A 89 0.47 0.86 12.51
C ALA A 89 0.84 0.84 11.01
N ALA A 90 -0.13 0.55 10.16
CA ALA A 90 0.02 0.53 8.70
C ALA A 90 0.52 1.87 8.13
N ALA A 91 -0.02 2.99 8.62
CA ALA A 91 0.34 4.33 8.14
C ALA A 91 1.81 4.66 8.42
N GLU A 92 2.35 4.17 9.52
CA GLU A 92 3.73 4.44 9.91
C GLU A 92 4.76 3.66 9.10
N SER A 93 4.36 2.63 8.34
CA SER A 93 5.27 1.73 7.60
C SER A 93 6.20 2.46 6.62
N PHE A 94 5.82 3.66 6.17
CA PHE A 94 6.60 4.50 5.26
C PHE A 94 7.22 5.74 5.90
N SER A 95 6.99 5.97 7.20
CA SER A 95 7.45 7.18 7.91
C SER A 95 8.96 7.39 7.79
N CYS A 96 9.77 6.34 7.96
CA CYS A 96 11.23 6.41 7.81
C CYS A 96 11.67 6.78 6.39
N ALA A 97 11.09 6.13 5.37
CA ALA A 97 11.39 6.44 3.97
C ALA A 97 10.97 7.87 3.59
N LEU A 98 9.80 8.31 4.08
CA LEU A 98 9.26 9.65 3.88
C LEU A 98 9.97 10.72 4.73
N ASN A 99 10.71 10.33 5.78
CA ASN A 99 11.26 11.23 6.79
C ASN A 99 10.21 12.20 7.35
N ALA A 100 9.09 11.64 7.79
CA ALA A 100 8.02 12.39 8.41
C ALA A 100 7.17 11.48 9.31
N ARG A 101 6.59 12.07 10.35
CA ARG A 101 5.57 11.42 11.16
C ARG A 101 4.27 11.25 10.36
N ILE A 102 3.65 10.06 10.42
CA ILE A 102 2.37 9.78 9.77
C ILE A 102 1.36 9.29 10.82
N THR A 103 0.53 10.18 11.33
CA THR A 103 -0.47 9.88 12.36
C THR A 103 -1.79 10.61 12.09
N GLU A 104 -2.86 10.21 12.77
CA GLU A 104 -4.16 10.89 12.67
C GLU A 104 -4.11 12.31 13.25
N GLN A 105 -3.20 12.58 14.19
CA GLN A 105 -3.06 13.87 14.87
C GLN A 105 -2.13 14.83 14.12
N ASP A 106 -0.98 14.33 13.67
CA ASP A 106 0.09 15.17 13.11
C ASP A 106 -0.08 15.38 11.61
N THR A 107 -0.63 14.38 10.91
CA THR A 107 -0.83 14.39 9.45
C THR A 107 -2.19 13.75 9.06
N PRO A 108 -3.33 14.28 9.52
CA PRO A 108 -4.65 13.71 9.29
C PRO A 108 -5.01 13.54 7.80
N ARG A 109 -4.57 14.45 6.91
CA ARG A 109 -4.86 14.35 5.46
C ARG A 109 -4.12 13.18 4.85
N LEU A 110 -2.82 13.06 5.12
CA LEU A 110 -2.02 11.94 4.65
C LEU A 110 -2.51 10.61 5.23
N PHE A 111 -2.79 10.57 6.53
CA PHE A 111 -3.32 9.37 7.20
C PHE A 111 -4.63 8.89 6.56
N ARG A 112 -5.57 9.81 6.29
CA ARG A 112 -6.82 9.50 5.60
C ARG A 112 -6.58 9.01 4.16
N LEU A 113 -5.70 9.66 3.41
CA LEU A 113 -5.37 9.28 2.03
C LEU A 113 -4.85 7.84 1.95
N LEU A 114 -3.91 7.46 2.83
CA LEU A 114 -3.39 6.08 2.91
C LEU A 114 -4.50 5.08 3.28
N ARG A 115 -5.39 5.45 4.21
CA ARG A 115 -6.49 4.59 4.67
C ARG A 115 -7.55 4.36 3.58
N ARG A 116 -7.89 5.39 2.80
CA ARG A 116 -8.83 5.28 1.67
C ARG A 116 -8.24 4.47 0.53
N THR A 117 -6.99 4.74 0.15
CA THR A 117 -6.32 4.02 -0.94
C THR A 117 -6.02 2.55 -0.61
N LEU A 118 -5.90 2.20 0.67
CA LEU A 118 -5.89 0.79 1.10
C LEU A 118 -7.18 0.06 0.71
N ALA A 119 -8.33 0.72 0.86
CA ALA A 119 -9.61 0.13 0.49
C ALA A 119 -9.70 -0.11 -1.03
N ASP A 120 -9.26 0.85 -1.84
CA ASP A 120 -9.22 0.71 -3.30
C ASP A 120 -8.28 -0.43 -3.74
N ALA A 121 -7.07 -0.46 -3.18
CA ALA A 121 -6.08 -1.51 -3.42
C ALA A 121 -6.60 -2.91 -3.03
N GLY A 122 -7.23 -3.02 -1.85
CA GLY A 122 -7.81 -4.26 -1.36
C GLY A 122 -8.98 -4.75 -2.22
N ASN A 123 -9.85 -3.85 -2.66
CA ASN A 123 -11.00 -4.21 -3.49
C ASN A 123 -10.56 -4.66 -4.90
N ALA A 124 -9.50 -4.07 -5.46
CA ALA A 124 -9.00 -4.42 -6.79
C ALA A 124 -8.51 -5.87 -6.91
N VAL A 125 -8.03 -6.47 -5.81
CA VAL A 125 -7.50 -7.84 -5.82
C VAL A 125 -8.54 -8.91 -5.48
N SER A 126 -9.74 -8.54 -5.02
CA SER A 126 -10.75 -9.51 -4.55
C SER A 126 -11.18 -10.46 -5.67
N ARG A 127 -11.59 -9.92 -6.82
CA ARG A 127 -12.07 -10.73 -7.95
C ARG A 127 -11.02 -11.69 -8.52
N PRO A 128 -9.77 -11.29 -8.83
CA PRO A 128 -8.77 -12.24 -9.30
C PRO A 128 -8.43 -13.30 -8.24
N LYS A 129 -8.42 -12.97 -6.94
CA LYS A 129 -8.23 -13.98 -5.89
C LYS A 129 -9.35 -15.02 -5.87
N ASP A 130 -10.59 -14.59 -6.01
CA ASP A 130 -11.76 -15.48 -6.06
C ASP A 130 -11.80 -16.31 -7.34
N THR A 131 -11.21 -15.80 -8.42
CA THR A 131 -11.13 -16.47 -9.73
C THR A 131 -10.07 -17.56 -9.73
N TYR A 132 -8.83 -17.24 -9.34
CA TYR A 132 -7.71 -18.17 -9.47
C TYR A 132 -7.54 -19.10 -8.26
N LYS A 133 -7.96 -18.67 -7.06
CA LYS A 133 -7.86 -19.43 -5.80
C LYS A 133 -6.51 -20.12 -5.58
N ARG A 134 -5.43 -19.46 -6.00
CA ARG A 134 -4.07 -20.02 -5.98
C ARG A 134 -3.65 -20.38 -4.55
N PRO A 135 -3.14 -21.60 -4.28
CA PRO A 135 -2.55 -21.96 -2.99
C PRO A 135 -1.35 -21.06 -2.63
N ARG A 136 -1.19 -20.78 -1.34
CA ARG A 136 -0.07 -19.99 -0.79
C ARG A 136 1.18 -20.85 -0.60
N PRO A 137 2.38 -20.26 -0.47
CA PRO A 137 3.61 -21.00 -0.24
C PRO A 137 3.55 -21.99 0.91
N PHE A 138 3.17 -21.55 2.12
CA PHE A 138 3.06 -22.44 3.29
C PHE A 138 2.09 -23.62 3.13
N MET A 139 1.08 -23.48 2.26
CA MET A 139 0.15 -24.57 1.97
C MET A 139 0.77 -25.65 1.07
N VAL A 140 1.79 -25.28 0.29
CA VAL A 140 2.48 -26.17 -0.65
C VAL A 140 3.75 -26.75 -0.04
N ASN A 141 4.55 -25.95 0.65
CA ASN A 141 5.84 -26.37 1.22
C ASN A 141 5.75 -26.85 2.68
N GLY A 142 4.63 -26.61 3.38
CA GLY A 142 4.45 -27.02 4.78
C GLY A 142 5.27 -26.22 5.80
N GLU A 143 5.91 -25.14 5.37
CA GLU A 143 6.81 -24.34 6.21
C GLU A 143 6.07 -23.22 6.95
N ARG A 144 6.56 -22.85 8.15
CA ARG A 144 5.91 -21.81 8.98
C ARG A 144 5.83 -20.45 8.30
N ILE A 145 4.80 -19.68 8.68
CA ILE A 145 4.62 -18.27 8.31
C ILE A 145 5.05 -17.35 9.46
N CYS A 146 5.31 -16.08 9.15
CA CYS A 146 5.68 -15.07 10.17
C CYS A 146 4.49 -14.60 11.02
N THR A 147 3.26 -14.91 10.61
CA THR A 147 2.02 -14.49 11.30
C THR A 147 1.07 -15.69 11.52
N PRO A 148 1.41 -16.63 12.41
CA PRO A 148 0.67 -17.89 12.59
C PRO A 148 -0.82 -17.68 12.93
N ASP A 149 -1.16 -16.64 13.68
CA ASP A 149 -2.54 -16.33 14.06
C ASP A 149 -3.47 -16.05 12.87
N TYR A 150 -2.91 -15.71 11.70
CA TYR A 150 -3.67 -15.49 10.48
C TYR A 150 -3.74 -16.70 9.56
N GLU A 151 -3.10 -17.83 9.89
CA GLU A 151 -2.98 -18.98 8.99
C GLU A 151 -4.33 -19.51 8.52
N GLN A 152 -5.28 -19.72 9.44
CA GLN A 152 -6.61 -20.24 9.12
C GLN A 152 -7.36 -19.36 8.11
N ARG A 153 -7.27 -18.04 8.30
CA ARG A 153 -7.86 -17.06 7.37
C ARG A 153 -7.13 -17.04 6.02
N LEU A 154 -5.81 -17.24 6.01
CA LEU A 154 -5.02 -17.25 4.78
C LEU A 154 -5.27 -18.51 3.94
N ARG A 155 -5.60 -19.65 4.55
CA ARG A 155 -5.95 -20.90 3.86
C ARG A 155 -7.24 -20.78 3.04
N THR A 156 -8.17 -19.91 3.44
CA THR A 156 -9.45 -19.72 2.74
C THR A 156 -9.42 -18.60 1.70
N SER A 157 -8.28 -17.95 1.49
CA SER A 157 -8.11 -16.82 0.57
C SER A 157 -6.97 -17.03 -0.43
N GLY A 158 -7.25 -16.85 -1.72
CA GLY A 158 -6.28 -17.06 -2.79
C GLY A 158 -5.01 -16.19 -2.68
N SER A 159 -3.88 -16.73 -3.13
CA SER A 159 -2.57 -16.06 -3.09
C SER A 159 -2.42 -14.97 -4.15
N TYR A 160 -3.00 -15.17 -5.35
CA TYR A 160 -2.71 -14.35 -6.53
C TYR A 160 -3.81 -13.34 -6.87
N PRO A 161 -3.47 -12.06 -7.14
CA PRO A 161 -2.21 -11.38 -6.84
C PRO A 161 -2.12 -11.01 -5.35
N SER A 162 -0.96 -10.52 -4.87
CA SER A 162 -0.78 -10.14 -3.47
C SER A 162 -1.47 -8.82 -3.10
N GLY A 163 -2.44 -8.87 -2.18
CA GLY A 163 -3.15 -7.69 -1.67
C GLY A 163 -2.25 -6.77 -0.83
N HIS A 164 -1.44 -7.33 0.07
CA HIS A 164 -0.45 -6.54 0.85
C HIS A 164 0.56 -5.84 -0.05
N THR A 165 1.04 -6.51 -1.11
CA THR A 165 1.95 -5.87 -2.06
C THR A 165 1.25 -4.75 -2.82
N THR A 166 0.00 -4.97 -3.22
CA THR A 166 -0.82 -3.93 -3.87
C THR A 166 -0.97 -2.71 -2.96
N ALA A 167 -1.28 -2.90 -1.68
CA ALA A 167 -1.36 -1.80 -0.72
C ALA A 167 -0.04 -1.04 -0.59
N GLY A 168 1.06 -1.74 -0.31
CA GLY A 168 2.37 -1.12 -0.14
C GLY A 168 2.88 -0.41 -1.40
N TRP A 169 2.64 -0.98 -2.58
CA TRP A 169 3.06 -0.34 -3.84
C TRP A 169 2.16 0.85 -4.20
N THR A 170 0.86 0.79 -3.95
CA THR A 170 -0.06 1.94 -4.10
C THR A 170 0.41 3.11 -3.23
N TRP A 171 0.71 2.85 -1.95
CA TRP A 171 1.23 3.89 -1.06
C TRP A 171 2.58 4.42 -1.53
N ALA A 172 3.50 3.56 -1.98
CA ALA A 172 4.80 4.00 -2.47
C ALA A 172 4.69 4.94 -3.68
N LEU A 173 3.82 4.63 -4.65
CA LEU A 173 3.59 5.48 -5.81
C LEU A 173 3.02 6.85 -5.41
N ILE A 174 1.98 6.86 -4.57
CA ILE A 174 1.33 8.10 -4.10
C ILE A 174 2.31 8.95 -3.27
N LEU A 175 3.06 8.32 -2.35
CA LEU A 175 4.02 9.02 -1.50
C LEU A 175 5.20 9.58 -2.30
N SER A 176 5.60 8.90 -3.38
CA SER A 176 6.65 9.39 -4.29
C SER A 176 6.18 10.61 -5.08
N GLU A 177 4.89 10.68 -5.43
CA GLU A 177 4.29 11.87 -6.01
C GLU A 177 4.22 13.01 -4.99
N ILE A 178 3.85 12.72 -3.74
CA ILE A 178 3.73 13.70 -2.65
C ILE A 178 5.10 14.30 -2.25
N ALA A 179 6.13 13.47 -2.22
CA ALA A 179 7.49 13.82 -1.76
C ALA A 179 8.54 13.37 -2.81
N PRO A 180 8.62 14.06 -3.96
CA PRO A 180 9.50 13.65 -5.06
C PRO A 180 10.98 13.60 -4.66
N GLU A 181 11.41 14.45 -3.73
CA GLU A 181 12.76 14.45 -3.16
C GLU A 181 13.09 13.20 -2.31
N ARG A 182 12.07 12.38 -1.98
CA ARG A 182 12.18 11.11 -1.25
C ARG A 182 11.77 9.91 -2.10
N ALA A 183 11.47 10.10 -3.38
CA ALA A 183 10.88 9.06 -4.24
C ALA A 183 11.66 7.75 -4.20
N ASP A 184 12.99 7.78 -4.39
CA ASP A 184 13.80 6.56 -4.40
C ASP A 184 13.72 5.79 -3.07
N ALA A 185 13.83 6.48 -1.93
CA ALA A 185 13.72 5.86 -0.62
C ALA A 185 12.32 5.24 -0.40
N VAL A 186 11.27 5.94 -0.82
CA VAL A 186 9.88 5.48 -0.74
C VAL A 186 9.63 4.28 -1.64
N LEU A 187 10.13 4.29 -2.88
CA LEU A 187 9.99 3.18 -3.82
C LEU A 187 10.78 1.94 -3.37
N VAL A 188 12.00 2.12 -2.84
CA VAL A 188 12.76 1.02 -2.23
C VAL A 188 11.98 0.41 -1.07
N ARG A 189 11.38 1.24 -0.20
CA ARG A 189 10.56 0.78 0.91
C ARG A 189 9.30 0.03 0.44
N GLY A 190 8.62 0.53 -0.59
CA GLY A 190 7.47 -0.12 -1.21
C GLY A 190 7.79 -1.49 -1.80
N ARG A 191 8.96 -1.60 -2.47
CA ARG A 191 9.45 -2.89 -2.98
C ARG A 191 9.68 -3.87 -1.83
N ALA A 192 10.30 -3.41 -0.75
CA ALA A 192 10.58 -4.22 0.42
C ALA A 192 9.30 -4.66 1.16
N PHE A 193 8.27 -3.80 1.22
CA PHE A 193 6.98 -4.13 1.82
C PHE A 193 6.32 -5.33 1.12
N GLY A 194 6.37 -5.38 -0.22
CA GLY A 194 5.93 -6.56 -0.97
C GLY A 194 6.82 -7.78 -0.75
N GLN A 195 8.15 -7.61 -0.71
CA GLN A 195 9.10 -8.70 -0.44
C GLN A 195 8.93 -9.31 0.95
N SER A 196 8.47 -8.53 1.93
CA SER A 196 8.13 -9.03 3.27
C SER A 196 7.12 -10.17 3.21
N ARG A 197 6.27 -10.21 2.18
CA ARG A 197 5.26 -11.26 2.01
C ARG A 197 5.86 -12.59 1.52
N ILE A 198 6.99 -12.54 0.82
CA ILE A 198 7.80 -13.70 0.46
C ILE A 198 8.53 -14.21 1.69
N VAL A 199 9.20 -13.30 2.42
CA VAL A 199 9.87 -13.62 3.70
C VAL A 199 8.90 -14.31 4.64
N CYS A 200 7.68 -13.81 4.78
CA CYS A 200 6.64 -14.42 5.61
C CYS A 200 6.05 -15.74 5.08
N ASN A 201 6.50 -16.26 3.93
CA ASN A 201 6.03 -17.50 3.32
C ASN A 201 4.51 -17.50 2.98
N VAL A 202 3.92 -16.32 2.68
CA VAL A 202 2.47 -16.18 2.43
C VAL A 202 2.12 -15.78 1.00
N HIS A 203 3.11 -15.36 0.21
CA HIS A 203 2.96 -15.00 -1.21
C HIS A 203 4.19 -15.42 -2.02
N TRP A 204 3.94 -15.88 -3.24
CA TRP A 204 4.97 -16.20 -4.24
C TRP A 204 5.56 -14.92 -4.87
N LEU A 205 6.71 -15.03 -5.54
CA LEU A 205 7.31 -13.90 -6.26
C LEU A 205 6.34 -13.32 -7.31
N SER A 206 5.70 -14.19 -8.09
CA SER A 206 4.72 -13.78 -9.10
C SER A 206 3.49 -13.08 -8.49
N ASP A 207 3.02 -13.49 -7.31
CA ASP A 207 1.93 -12.78 -6.61
C ASP A 207 2.34 -11.35 -6.24
N VAL A 208 3.59 -11.18 -5.81
CA VAL A 208 4.17 -9.87 -5.45
C VAL A 208 4.34 -9.01 -6.68
N ASN A 209 4.89 -9.55 -7.77
CA ASN A 209 5.06 -8.79 -9.01
C ASN A 209 3.73 -8.29 -9.55
N GLU A 210 2.72 -9.16 -9.60
CA GLU A 210 1.41 -8.77 -10.12
C GLU A 210 0.61 -7.90 -9.13
N GLY A 211 0.92 -7.96 -7.84
CA GLY A 211 0.46 -6.96 -6.88
C GLY A 211 0.97 -5.55 -7.21
N ARG A 212 2.19 -5.41 -7.74
CA ARG A 212 2.71 -4.10 -8.21
C ARG A 212 2.00 -3.65 -9.49
N THR A 213 1.73 -4.56 -10.43
CA THR A 213 0.93 -4.28 -11.63
C THR A 213 -0.46 -3.76 -11.26
N VAL A 214 -1.16 -4.42 -10.35
CA VAL A 214 -2.48 -4.00 -9.85
C VAL A 214 -2.40 -2.59 -9.25
N ALA A 215 -1.42 -2.35 -8.38
CA ALA A 215 -1.26 -1.04 -7.75
C ALA A 215 -1.04 0.08 -8.76
N ALA A 216 -0.22 -0.14 -9.80
CA ALA A 216 -0.03 0.83 -10.88
C ALA A 216 -1.35 1.14 -11.61
N ALA A 217 -2.14 0.11 -11.94
CA ALA A 217 -3.44 0.30 -12.59
C ALA A 217 -4.45 1.04 -11.69
N VAL A 218 -4.48 0.72 -10.39
CA VAL A 218 -5.33 1.40 -9.41
C VAL A 218 -4.93 2.86 -9.26
N VAL A 219 -3.64 3.17 -9.10
CA VAL A 219 -3.15 4.55 -8.98
C VAL A 219 -3.44 5.35 -10.24
N ALA A 220 -3.23 4.78 -11.43
CA ALA A 220 -3.61 5.43 -12.68
C ALA A 220 -5.12 5.76 -12.73
N ARG A 221 -5.97 4.83 -12.27
CA ARG A 221 -7.41 5.08 -12.18
C ARG A 221 -7.77 6.13 -11.13
N LEU A 222 -7.12 6.12 -9.97
CA LEU A 222 -7.35 7.10 -8.89
C LEU A 222 -7.15 8.53 -9.39
N HIS A 223 -6.17 8.78 -10.26
CA HIS A 223 -5.90 10.11 -10.81
C HIS A 223 -7.04 10.70 -11.66
N ALA A 224 -7.96 9.88 -12.17
CA ALA A 224 -9.15 10.37 -12.85
C ALA A 224 -10.25 10.83 -11.86
N ASP A 225 -10.11 10.56 -10.56
CA ASP A 225 -11.00 11.07 -9.52
C ASP A 225 -10.54 12.45 -9.01
N PRO A 226 -11.39 13.49 -9.06
CA PRO A 226 -11.00 14.82 -8.58
C PRO A 226 -10.80 14.90 -7.07
N SER A 227 -11.52 14.09 -6.27
CA SER A 227 -11.37 14.09 -4.81
C SER A 227 -10.06 13.45 -4.36
N PHE A 228 -9.59 12.42 -5.09
CA PHE A 228 -8.26 11.85 -4.90
C PHE A 228 -7.16 12.89 -5.15
N ARG A 229 -7.19 13.58 -6.29
CA ARG A 229 -6.20 14.62 -6.62
C ARG A 229 -6.18 15.75 -5.59
N ALA A 230 -7.35 16.18 -5.12
CA ALA A 230 -7.45 17.18 -4.06
C ALA A 230 -6.83 16.70 -2.73
N ASP A 231 -7.03 15.42 -2.37
CA ASP A 231 -6.45 14.83 -1.16
C ASP A 231 -4.93 14.65 -1.26
N VAL A 232 -4.39 14.34 -2.45
CA VAL A 232 -2.93 14.29 -2.70
C VAL A 232 -2.29 15.66 -2.47
N GLU A 233 -2.86 16.73 -3.04
CA GLU A 233 -2.32 18.09 -2.87
C GLU A 233 -2.47 18.62 -1.43
N ALA A 234 -3.58 18.27 -0.76
CA ALA A 234 -3.74 18.56 0.66
C ALA A 234 -2.69 17.83 1.52
N ALA A 235 -2.43 16.55 1.24
CA ALA A 235 -1.41 15.76 1.93
C ALA A 235 0.01 16.28 1.66
N ARG A 236 0.30 16.76 0.44
CA ARG A 236 1.56 17.42 0.09
C ARG A 236 1.80 18.67 0.94
N THR A 237 0.80 19.54 1.01
CA THR A 237 0.87 20.77 1.83
C THR A 237 1.04 20.46 3.31
N GLU A 238 0.29 19.48 3.82
CA GLU A 238 0.37 19.03 5.21
C GLU A 238 1.75 18.43 5.54
N LEU A 239 2.29 17.58 4.66
CA LEU A 239 3.62 16.98 4.84
C LEU A 239 4.72 18.02 4.92
N ALA A 240 4.68 19.04 4.05
CA ALA A 240 5.62 20.15 4.10
C ALA A 240 5.56 20.90 5.44
N ALA A 241 4.34 21.17 5.94
CA ALA A 241 4.14 21.80 7.24
C ALA A 241 4.61 20.93 8.42
N ALA A 242 4.37 19.61 8.37
CA ALA A 242 4.82 18.68 9.39
C ALA A 242 6.36 18.62 9.47
N ARG A 243 7.04 18.60 8.32
CA ARG A 243 8.51 18.64 8.26
C ARG A 243 9.09 19.96 8.73
N ALA A 244 8.45 21.10 8.40
CA ALA A 244 8.87 22.41 8.90
C ALA A 244 8.81 22.51 10.44
N LYS A 245 7.93 21.73 11.07
CA LYS A 245 7.83 21.60 12.54
C LYS A 245 8.80 20.56 13.12
N GLY A 246 9.60 19.89 12.31
CA GLY A 246 10.51 18.84 12.76
C GLY A 246 9.82 17.57 13.25
N LEU A 247 8.61 17.26 12.76
CA LEU A 247 7.88 16.05 13.15
C LEU A 247 8.49 14.81 12.49
N LEU A 248 9.37 14.14 13.24
CA LEU A 248 10.11 12.96 12.79
C LEU A 248 9.31 11.65 12.96
N PRO A 249 9.68 10.60 12.21
CA PRO A 249 9.13 9.25 12.40
C PRO A 249 9.22 8.79 13.86
N ALA A 250 8.16 8.14 14.35
CA ALA A 250 8.17 7.49 15.67
C ALA A 250 8.89 6.14 15.68
N ARG A 251 9.09 5.54 14.50
CA ARG A 251 9.76 4.26 14.29
C ARG A 251 11.27 4.39 14.40
N ASP A 252 11.94 3.30 14.80
CA ASP A 252 13.39 3.21 14.74
C ASP A 252 13.86 3.01 13.29
N CYS A 253 14.17 4.13 12.62
CA CYS A 253 14.61 4.12 11.24
C CYS A 253 15.99 3.51 11.02
N ARG A 254 16.83 3.40 12.06
CA ARG A 254 18.11 2.71 11.96
C ARG A 254 17.88 1.20 11.91
N THR A 255 17.06 0.67 12.82
CA THR A 255 16.70 -0.75 12.83
C THR A 255 15.98 -1.14 11.53
N GLU A 256 15.08 -0.29 11.01
CA GLU A 256 14.45 -0.54 9.70
C GLU A 256 15.48 -0.57 8.56
N ALA A 257 16.44 0.37 8.54
CA ALA A 257 17.50 0.40 7.52
C ALA A 257 18.41 -0.84 7.59
N GLU A 258 18.79 -1.28 8.80
CA GLU A 258 19.57 -2.50 9.02
C GLU A 258 18.82 -3.75 8.54
N ALA A 259 17.52 -3.83 8.81
CA ALA A 259 16.67 -4.93 8.34
C ALA A 259 16.49 -4.94 6.81
N LEU A 260 16.62 -3.79 6.15
CA LEU A 260 16.51 -3.62 4.70
C LEU A 260 17.85 -3.74 3.96
N ALA A 261 18.97 -3.70 4.69
CA ALA A 261 20.28 -3.85 4.09
C ALA A 261 20.38 -5.21 3.36
N PRO A 262 21.02 -5.28 2.18
CA PRO A 262 21.34 -6.56 1.57
C PRO A 262 22.12 -7.40 2.57
N ALA A 263 21.80 -8.69 2.68
CA ALA A 263 22.68 -9.61 3.39
C ALA A 263 24.08 -9.47 2.80
N ALA A 264 25.09 -9.24 3.65
CA ALA A 264 26.47 -9.11 3.19
C ALA A 264 26.77 -10.30 2.28
N ALA A 265 27.15 -10.02 1.04
CA ALA A 265 27.57 -11.09 0.13
C ALA A 265 28.70 -11.86 0.83
N PRO A 266 28.71 -13.21 0.78
CA PRO A 266 29.84 -13.96 1.31
C PRO A 266 31.10 -13.40 0.65
N GLN A 267 32.03 -12.90 1.47
CA GLN A 267 33.32 -12.47 0.96
C GLN A 267 33.94 -13.66 0.24
N PRO A 268 34.51 -13.47 -0.97
CA PRO A 268 35.20 -14.56 -1.65
C PRO A 268 36.29 -15.06 -0.71
N THR A 269 36.18 -16.31 -0.28
CA THR A 269 37.24 -16.99 0.46
C THR A 269 38.47 -16.95 -0.44
N GLY A 270 39.47 -16.18 -0.03
CA GLY A 270 40.70 -15.99 -0.78
C GLY A 270 41.31 -17.33 -1.18
N LYS A 271 41.68 -17.45 -2.46
CA LYS A 271 42.66 -18.43 -2.92
C LYS A 271 44.05 -17.86 -2.73
#